data_AF-A0A4P7YZ67-F1
#
_entry.id   AF-A0A4P7YZ67-F1
#
_cell.length_a   1.000
_cell.length_b   1.000
_cell.length_c   1.000
_cell.angle_alpha   90.00
_cell.angle_beta   90.00
_cell.angle_gamma   90.00
#
_symmetry.space_group_name_H-M   'P 1'
#
loop_
_entity.id
_entity.type
_entity.pdbx_description
1 polymer ?
#
loop_
_entity_poly.entity_id
_entity_poly.type
_entity_poly.pdbx_seq_one_letter_code
_entity_poly.pdbx_strand_id
1 'polypeptide(L)'
;MTDEEFRDRLDRFGGDLSLWPADAARDARRLLLRSVKAQAMLDDMVTMELALGQSEDRPPPDLADRIFAAAFRLPPSNRSFDEDGDQPPRLI
;
A
#
# COMPACT_ATOMS: atom_id res chain seq x y z
N MET A 1 -12.56 2.68 -20.98
CA MET A 1 -11.60 2.00 -20.12
C MET A 1 -11.48 0.54 -20.53
N THR A 2 -10.24 0.07 -20.68
CA THR A 2 -9.86 -1.33 -20.90
C THR A 2 -9.68 -2.08 -19.58
N ASP A 3 -9.53 -3.41 -19.61
CA ASP A 3 -9.28 -4.20 -18.39
C ASP A 3 -7.90 -3.87 -17.76
N GLU A 4 -6.87 -3.57 -18.57
CA GLU A 4 -5.57 -3.11 -18.09
C GLU A 4 -5.67 -1.75 -17.38
N GLU A 5 -6.34 -0.76 -17.98
CA GLU A 5 -6.54 0.54 -17.33
C GLU A 5 -7.35 0.41 -16.03
N PHE A 6 -8.30 -0.53 -15.98
CA PHE A 6 -9.05 -0.81 -14.77
C PHE A 6 -8.18 -1.39 -13.67
N ARG A 7 -7.27 -2.32 -14.00
CA ARG A 7 -6.31 -2.87 -13.06
C ARG A 7 -5.40 -1.79 -12.49
N ASP A 8 -4.85 -0.92 -13.33
CA ASP A 8 -3.99 0.18 -12.87
C ASP A 8 -4.73 1.12 -11.90
N ARG A 9 -6.03 1.32 -12.12
CA ARG A 9 -6.88 2.12 -11.22
C ARG A 9 -7.17 1.38 -9.92
N LEU A 10 -7.43 0.08 -9.95
CA LEU A 10 -7.56 -0.76 -8.76
C LEU A 10 -6.30 -0.70 -7.90
N ASP A 11 -5.12 -0.88 -8.50
CA ASP A 11 -3.85 -0.84 -7.76
C ASP A 11 -3.59 0.54 -7.13
N ARG A 12 -4.09 1.62 -7.75
CA ARG A 12 -3.88 2.99 -7.27
C ARG A 12 -4.89 3.44 -6.22
N PHE A 13 -6.15 3.05 -6.37
CA PHE A 13 -7.27 3.60 -5.57
C PHE A 13 -7.94 2.55 -4.67
N GLY A 14 -7.58 1.28 -4.80
CA GLY A 14 -8.17 0.16 -4.06
C GLY A 14 -9.51 -0.31 -4.63
N GLY A 15 -10.11 -1.27 -3.94
CA GLY A 15 -11.39 -1.89 -4.32
C GLY A 15 -12.61 -0.98 -4.16
N ASP A 16 -12.52 0.10 -3.37
CA ASP A 16 -13.64 1.00 -3.13
C ASP A 16 -13.80 2.06 -4.23
N LEU A 17 -14.73 1.83 -5.15
CA LEU A 17 -15.06 2.75 -6.25
C LEU A 17 -15.63 4.11 -5.79
N SER A 18 -16.02 4.26 -4.52
CA SER A 18 -16.46 5.56 -3.98
C SER A 18 -15.30 6.52 -3.76
N LEU A 19 -14.08 5.99 -3.55
CA LEU A 19 -12.84 6.74 -3.37
C LEU A 19 -12.21 7.17 -4.70
N TRP A 20 -12.69 6.61 -5.81
CA TRP A 20 -12.16 6.88 -7.13
C TRP A 20 -12.60 8.26 -7.64
N PRO A 21 -11.79 8.91 -8.51
CA PRO A 21 -12.23 10.08 -9.25
C PRO A 21 -13.52 9.81 -10.02
N ALA A 22 -14.47 10.75 -10.01
CA ALA A 22 -15.83 10.55 -10.51
C ALA A 22 -15.89 9.98 -11.94
N ASP A 23 -15.07 10.51 -12.85
CA ASP A 23 -15.01 10.04 -14.24
C ASP A 23 -14.52 8.59 -14.34
N ALA A 24 -13.45 8.26 -13.60
CA ALA A 24 -12.90 6.91 -13.55
C ALA A 24 -13.88 5.92 -12.91
N ALA A 25 -14.56 6.31 -11.84
CA ALA A 25 -15.57 5.50 -11.16
C ALA A 25 -16.78 5.21 -12.08
N ARG A 26 -17.17 6.18 -12.92
CA ARG A 26 -18.24 5.99 -13.90
C ARG A 26 -17.83 4.99 -14.98
N ASP A 27 -16.63 5.12 -15.51
CA ASP A 27 -16.14 4.21 -16.55
C ASP A 27 -15.85 2.80 -16.01
N ALA A 28 -15.41 2.68 -14.76
CA ALA A 28 -15.32 1.41 -14.04
C ALA A 28 -16.66 0.70 -13.93
N ARG A 29 -17.70 1.39 -13.46
CA ARG A 29 -19.05 0.83 -13.38
C ARG A 29 -19.55 0.34 -14.74
N ARG A 30 -19.29 1.08 -15.82
CA ARG A 30 -19.64 0.64 -17.19
C ARG A 30 -18.87 -0.61 -17.63
N LEU A 31 -17.60 -0.73 -17.25
CA LEU A 31 -16.80 -1.90 -17.58
C LEU A 31 -17.27 -3.14 -16.80
N LEU A 32 -17.53 -2.99 -15.50
CA LEU A 32 -17.99 -4.07 -14.62
C LEU A 32 -19.31 -4.68 -15.08
N LEU A 33 -20.22 -3.87 -15.64
CA LEU A 33 -21.48 -4.37 -16.20
C LEU A 33 -21.33 -5.34 -17.39
N ARG A 34 -20.16 -5.37 -18.05
CA ARG A 34 -19.95 -6.13 -19.30
C ARG A 34 -18.72 -7.02 -19.30
N SER A 35 -17.78 -6.85 -18.37
CA SER A 35 -16.54 -7.61 -18.30
C SER A 35 -16.51 -8.46 -17.03
N VAL A 36 -16.69 -9.77 -17.22
CA VAL A 36 -16.52 -10.76 -16.13
C VAL A 36 -15.09 -10.74 -15.59
N LYS A 37 -14.10 -10.46 -16.45
CA LYS A 37 -12.69 -10.33 -16.06
C LYS A 37 -12.49 -9.17 -15.09
N ALA A 38 -13.07 -8.01 -15.38
CA ALA A 38 -13.01 -6.86 -14.49
C ALA A 38 -13.72 -7.13 -13.16
N GLN A 39 -14.85 -7.84 -13.18
CA GLN A 39 -15.54 -8.24 -11.96
C GLN A 39 -14.66 -9.12 -11.08
N ALA A 40 -14.02 -10.14 -11.65
CA ALA A 40 -13.10 -11.01 -10.92
C ALA A 40 -11.92 -10.25 -10.29
N MET A 41 -11.34 -9.28 -11.01
CA MET A 41 -10.27 -8.43 -10.48
C MET A 41 -10.70 -7.62 -9.25
N LEU A 42 -11.92 -7.08 -9.30
CA LEU A 42 -12.47 -6.31 -8.18
C LEU A 42 -12.75 -7.22 -6.98
N ASP A 43 -13.35 -8.38 -7.21
CA ASP A 43 -13.67 -9.35 -6.15
C ASP A 43 -12.40 -9.86 -5.46
N ASP A 44 -11.34 -10.15 -6.22
CA ASP A 44 -10.03 -10.54 -5.68
C ASP A 44 -9.44 -9.44 -4.79
N MET A 45 -9.43 -8.18 -5.26
CA MET A 45 -8.93 -7.04 -4.48
C MET A 45 -9.71 -6.86 -3.17
N VAL A 46 -11.04 -6.87 -3.24
CA VAL A 46 -11.90 -6.73 -2.06
C VAL A 46 -11.68 -7.88 -1.07
N THR A 47 -11.50 -9.10 -1.57
CA THR A 47 -11.22 -10.27 -0.73
C THR A 47 -9.90 -10.10 0.02
N MET A 48 -8.85 -9.61 -0.66
CA MET A 48 -7.56 -9.33 -0.03
C MET A 48 -7.66 -8.21 1.01
N GLU A 49 -8.32 -7.10 0.68
CA GLU A 49 -8.51 -5.98 1.60
C GLU A 49 -9.29 -6.40 2.86
N LEU A 50 -10.33 -7.20 2.71
CA LEU A 50 -11.09 -7.76 3.84
C LEU A 50 -10.21 -8.67 4.71
N ALA A 51 -9.41 -9.54 4.10
CA ALA A 51 -8.51 -10.42 4.84
C ALA A 51 -7.45 -9.65 5.64
N LEU A 52 -6.93 -8.55 5.08
CA LEU A 52 -5.96 -7.68 5.76
C LEU A 52 -6.60 -6.83 6.86
N GLY A 53 -7.80 -6.30 6.62
CA GLY A 53 -8.53 -5.43 7.55
C GLY A 53 -9.09 -6.12 8.79
N GLN A 54 -9.08 -7.46 8.86
CA GLN A 54 -9.54 -8.23 10.03
C GLN A 54 -8.49 -8.38 11.15
N SER A 55 -7.32 -7.76 11.02
CA SER A 55 -6.35 -7.74 12.12
C SER A 55 -6.90 -6.88 13.27
N GLU A 56 -7.02 -7.46 14.47
CA GLU A 56 -7.42 -6.69 15.66
C GLU A 56 -6.39 -5.59 15.93
N ASP A 57 -6.74 -4.38 15.53
CA ASP A 57 -5.86 -3.22 15.38
C ASP A 57 -5.44 -2.57 16.71
N ARG A 58 -5.63 -3.27 17.84
CA ARG A 58 -5.21 -2.76 19.14
C ARG A 58 -3.91 -3.43 19.56
N PRO A 59 -2.76 -2.75 19.42
CA PRO A 59 -1.53 -3.24 20.01
C PRO A 59 -1.72 -3.39 21.54
N PRO A 60 -1.00 -4.34 22.17
CA PRO A 60 -0.96 -4.44 23.62
C PRO A 60 -0.61 -3.09 24.25
N PRO A 61 -1.26 -2.70 25.36
CA PRO A 61 -1.09 -1.37 25.96
C PRO A 61 0.36 -1.08 26.39
N ASP A 62 1.16 -2.12 26.62
CA ASP A 62 2.58 -2.07 27.00
C ASP A 62 3.56 -2.05 25.82
N LEU A 63 3.06 -2.08 24.57
CA LEU A 63 3.91 -2.16 23.38
C LEU A 63 4.84 -0.94 23.26
N ALA A 64 4.32 0.26 23.53
CA ALA A 64 5.12 1.49 23.46
C ALA A 64 6.28 1.45 24.45
N ASP A 65 6.01 1.07 25.71
CA ASP A 65 7.04 0.93 26.75
C ASP A 65 8.10 -0.11 26.38
N ARG A 66 7.69 -1.25 25.79
CA ARG A 66 8.61 -2.28 25.31
C ARG A 66 9.50 -1.81 24.17
N ILE A 67 8.95 -1.03 23.23
CA ILE A 67 9.74 -0.45 22.12
C ILE A 67 10.77 0.53 22.68
N PHE A 68 10.38 1.45 23.56
CA PHE A 68 11.32 2.40 24.17
C PHE A 68 12.40 1.69 24.99
N ALA A 69 12.01 0.74 25.84
CA ALA A 69 12.96 -0.05 26.61
C ALA A 69 13.95 -0.81 25.72
N ALA A 70 13.52 -1.34 24.57
CA ALA A 70 14.42 -2.00 23.62
C ALA A 70 15.34 -1.00 22.90
N ALA A 71 14.81 0.11 22.41
CA ALA A 71 15.57 1.12 21.66
C ALA A 71 16.69 1.76 22.49
N PHE A 72 16.43 2.03 23.78
CA PHE A 72 17.41 2.65 24.68
C PHE A 72 18.32 1.64 25.41
N ARG A 73 18.09 0.33 25.26
CA ARG A 73 18.92 -0.73 25.83
C ARG A 73 19.95 -1.28 24.85
N LEU A 74 19.77 -1.06 23.54
CA LEU A 74 20.78 -1.40 22.55
C LEU A 74 21.95 -0.39 22.63
N PRO A 75 23.21 -0.85 22.69
CA PRO A 75 24.33 0.03 22.39
C PRO A 75 24.15 0.59 20.98
N PRO A 76 24.62 1.82 20.68
CA PRO A 76 24.49 2.39 19.35
C PRO A 76 25.06 1.39 18.34
N SER A 77 24.19 0.89 17.47
CA SER A 77 24.60 0.05 16.35
C SER A 77 25.59 0.88 15.54
N ASN A 78 26.85 0.45 15.45
CA ASN A 78 27.87 1.06 14.58
C ASN A 78 27.57 0.82 13.08
N ARG A 79 26.30 0.65 12.73
CA ARG A 79 25.83 0.62 11.36
C ARG A 79 25.66 2.07 10.97
N SER A 80 26.76 2.66 10.49
CA SER A 80 26.68 3.78 9.57
C SER A 80 25.56 3.44 8.59
N PHE A 81 24.61 4.36 8.48
CA PHE A 81 23.88 4.47 7.23
C PHE A 81 24.97 4.86 6.23
N ASP A 82 25.59 3.87 5.59
CA ASP A 82 26.64 4.13 4.62
C ASP A 82 26.03 5.05 3.56
N GLU A 83 26.45 6.31 3.58
CA GLU A 83 26.38 7.25 2.46
C GLU A 83 27.26 6.70 1.32
N ASP A 84 26.92 5.53 0.80
CA ASP A 84 27.46 5.00 -0.45
C ASP A 84 26.48 5.38 -1.55
N GLY A 85 26.59 6.63 -1.99
CA GLY A 85 25.65 7.23 -2.92
C GLY A 85 26.08 8.60 -3.39
N ASP A 86 27.12 8.64 -4.21
CA ASP A 86 27.36 9.70 -5.19
C ASP A 86 27.90 11.05 -4.65
N GLN A 87 29.19 11.08 -4.28
CA GLN A 87 29.93 12.34 -4.24
C GLN A 87 30.72 12.51 -5.55
N PRO A 88 30.35 13.46 -6.44
CA PRO A 88 31.04 13.62 -7.71
C PRO A 88 32.47 14.13 -7.49
N PRO A 89 33.45 13.71 -8.33
CA PRO A 89 34.85 14.03 -8.13
C PRO A 89 35.08 15.54 -8.26
N ARG A 90 35.65 16.15 -7.20
CA ARG A 90 36.15 17.52 -7.28
C ARG A 90 37.42 17.53 -8.13
N LEU A 91 37.29 18.07 -9.34
CA LEU A 91 38.42 18.42 -10.20
C LEU A 91 39.24 19.52 -9.52
N ILE A 92 40.55 19.26 -9.37
CA ILE A 92 41.58 20.25 -9.01
C ILE A 92 42.31 20.62 -10.30
#